data_AF-A0A5S4GYW6-F1
#
_entry.id   AF-A0A5S4GYW6-F1
#
_cell.length_a   1.000
_cell.length_b   1.000
_cell.length_c   1.000
_cell.angle_alpha   90.00
_cell.angle_beta   90.00
_cell.angle_gamma   90.00
#
_symmetry.space_group_name_H-M   'P 1'
#
loop_
_entity.id
_entity.type
_entity.pdbx_description
1 polymer ?
#
loop_
_entity_poly.entity_id
_entity_poly.type
_entity_poly.pdbx_seq_one_letter_code
_entity_poly.pdbx_strand_id
1 'polypeptide(L)'
;MDMHVNGVPMGATAAAPGGRVQVEVDVCADGPVVVFVLRDGLLINVVPAADRPGEWQRITVEDRIATPGYYRAEIHADPGRNDPQFWASSLRNHDSLRAAGNPVWVRPGS
;
A
#
# COMPACT_ATOMS: atom_id res chain seq x y z
N MET A 1 -0.39 -8.06 -9.24
CA MET A 1 -0.96 -6.80 -8.74
C MET A 1 -1.30 -5.93 -9.93
N ASP A 2 -2.46 -5.29 -9.90
CA ASP A 2 -2.82 -4.20 -10.80
C ASP A 2 -3.33 -3.01 -9.98
N MET A 3 -3.07 -1.78 -10.41
CA MET A 3 -3.43 -0.58 -9.65
C MET A 3 -4.02 0.51 -10.56
N HIS A 4 -5.09 1.12 -10.08
CA HIS A 4 -5.81 2.19 -10.73
C HIS A 4 -6.02 3.37 -9.79
N VAL A 5 -6.03 4.58 -10.35
CA VAL A 5 -6.37 5.81 -9.64
C VAL A 5 -7.52 6.47 -10.39
N ASN A 6 -8.67 6.60 -9.73
CA ASN A 6 -9.95 7.01 -10.34
C ASN A 6 -10.27 6.22 -11.62
N GLY A 7 -10.04 4.90 -11.60
CA GLY A 7 -10.26 4.01 -12.74
C GLY A 7 -9.23 4.13 -13.88
N VAL A 8 -8.19 4.95 -13.72
CA VAL A 8 -7.11 5.11 -14.72
C VAL A 8 -5.92 4.23 -14.31
N PRO A 9 -5.30 3.46 -15.22
CA PRO A 9 -4.20 2.56 -14.89
C PRO A 9 -2.93 3.32 -14.44
N MET A 10 -2.02 2.59 -13.79
CA MET A 10 -0.71 3.13 -13.41
C MET A 10 0.04 3.77 -14.58
N GLY A 11 0.75 4.86 -14.29
CA GLY A 11 1.56 5.60 -15.27
C GLY A 11 0.77 6.65 -16.07
N ALA A 12 -0.55 6.72 -15.91
CA ALA A 12 -1.39 7.75 -16.50
C ALA A 12 -1.83 8.80 -15.47
N THR A 13 -2.31 9.95 -15.98
CA THR A 13 -2.83 11.04 -15.15
C THR A 13 -4.33 10.91 -15.00
N ALA A 14 -4.82 10.95 -13.76
CA ALA A 14 -6.24 10.91 -13.44
C ALA A 14 -6.74 12.27 -12.94
N ALA A 15 -7.89 12.73 -13.42
CA ALA A 15 -8.57 13.91 -12.86
C ALA A 15 -9.35 13.51 -11.60
N ALA A 16 -9.28 14.33 -10.55
CA ALA A 16 -9.96 14.08 -9.27
C ALA A 16 -11.23 14.93 -9.14
N PRO A 17 -12.43 14.32 -9.01
CA PRO A 17 -13.67 15.07 -8.78
C PRO A 17 -13.68 15.70 -7.39
N GLY A 18 -13.65 17.04 -7.32
CA GLY A 18 -13.81 17.78 -6.06
C GLY A 18 -12.77 17.41 -4.99
N GLY A 19 -11.53 17.13 -5.41
CA GLY A 19 -10.42 16.75 -4.50
C GLY A 19 -10.52 15.34 -3.92
N ARG A 20 -11.41 14.48 -4.43
CA ARG A 20 -11.48 13.06 -4.02
C ARG A 20 -10.73 12.16 -4.99
N VAL A 21 -9.98 11.23 -4.43
CA VAL A 21 -9.25 10.20 -5.17
C VAL A 21 -9.62 8.83 -4.65
N GLN A 22 -9.89 7.91 -5.56
CA GLN A 22 -10.11 6.50 -5.30
C GLN A 22 -8.92 5.72 -5.86
N VAL A 23 -8.17 5.05 -4.99
CA VAL A 23 -7.08 4.17 -5.36
C VAL A 23 -7.60 2.74 -5.26
N GLU A 24 -7.55 2.02 -6.38
CA GLU A 24 -7.98 0.63 -6.47
C GLU A 24 -6.75 -0.22 -6.72
N VAL A 25 -6.59 -1.30 -5.95
CA VAL A 25 -5.50 -2.24 -6.15
C VAL A 25 -6.07 -3.65 -6.19
N ASP A 26 -5.86 -4.33 -7.31
CA ASP A 26 -6.14 -5.74 -7.47
C ASP A 26 -4.92 -6.54 -7.03
N VAL A 27 -5.10 -7.39 -6.02
CA VAL A 27 -4.08 -8.23 -5.43
C VAL A 27 -4.46 -9.70 -5.61
N CYS A 28 -3.47 -10.53 -5.92
CA CYS A 28 -3.56 -11.97 -5.84
C CYS A 28 -2.25 -12.47 -5.23
N ALA A 29 -2.36 -13.25 -4.16
CA ALA A 29 -1.24 -13.81 -3.43
C ALA A 29 -1.63 -15.16 -2.80
N ASP A 30 -0.65 -16.03 -2.61
CA ASP A 30 -0.86 -17.37 -2.04
C ASP A 30 -0.89 -17.38 -0.50
N GLY A 31 -0.71 -16.23 0.14
CA GLY A 31 -0.75 -16.07 1.60
C GLY A 31 -1.09 -14.64 2.00
N PRO A 32 -1.31 -14.39 3.31
CA PRO A 32 -1.69 -13.07 3.81
C PRO A 32 -0.66 -12.01 3.43
N VAL A 33 -1.17 -10.90 2.90
CA VAL A 33 -0.35 -9.72 2.55
C VAL A 33 -0.98 -8.46 3.11
N VAL A 34 -0.15 -7.42 3.19
CA VAL A 34 -0.58 -6.06 3.48
C VAL A 34 -0.21 -5.16 2.31
N VAL A 35 -1.14 -4.29 1.92
CA VAL A 35 -0.92 -3.30 0.88
C VAL A 35 -0.75 -1.94 1.52
N PHE A 36 0.41 -1.34 1.32
CA PHE A 36 0.68 0.05 1.68
C PHE A 36 0.29 0.94 0.51
N VAL A 37 -0.61 1.89 0.75
CA VAL A 37 -0.97 2.92 -0.23
C VAL A 37 -0.30 4.23 0.17
N LEU A 38 0.40 4.84 -0.79
CA LEU A 38 1.22 6.02 -0.56
C LEU A 38 0.86 7.14 -1.53
N ARG A 39 0.99 8.38 -1.05
CA ARG A 39 0.93 9.61 -1.86
C ARG A 39 2.19 10.44 -1.64
N ASP A 40 2.92 10.76 -2.70
CA ASP A 40 4.19 11.51 -2.66
C ASP A 40 5.20 10.92 -1.67
N GLY A 41 5.16 9.60 -1.56
CA GLY A 41 5.98 8.83 -0.63
C GLY A 41 5.49 8.85 0.82
N LEU A 42 4.41 9.52 1.18
CA LEU A 42 3.79 9.40 2.50
C LEU A 42 2.82 8.23 2.52
N LEU A 43 2.89 7.40 3.56
CA LEU A 43 1.92 6.33 3.79
C LEU A 43 0.57 6.95 4.16
N ILE A 44 -0.46 6.69 3.36
CA ILE A 44 -1.82 7.20 3.61
C ILE A 44 -2.76 6.10 4.10
N ASN A 45 -2.50 4.84 3.75
CA ASN A 45 -3.29 3.72 4.23
C ASN A 45 -2.50 2.40 4.22
N VAL A 46 -2.94 1.47 5.06
CA VAL A 46 -2.42 0.12 5.22
C VAL A 46 -3.61 -0.83 5.20
N VAL A 47 -3.76 -1.61 4.14
CA VAL A 47 -4.93 -2.47 3.94
C VAL A 47 -4.50 -3.93 3.88
N PRO A 48 -4.92 -4.77 4.84
CA PRO A 48 -4.73 -6.21 4.74
C PRO A 48 -5.47 -6.80 3.53
N ALA A 49 -4.88 -7.78 2.86
CA ALA A 49 -5.48 -8.43 1.69
C ALA A 49 -5.03 -9.89 1.56
N ALA A 50 -5.55 -10.56 0.53
CA ALA A 50 -5.38 -11.98 0.26
C ALA A 50 -5.92 -12.88 1.39
N ASP A 51 -7.13 -12.57 1.86
CA ASP A 51 -7.88 -13.39 2.83
C ASP A 51 -8.24 -14.78 2.24
N ARG A 52 -8.24 -14.87 0.91
CA ARG A 52 -8.50 -16.07 0.12
C ARG A 52 -7.30 -16.35 -0.79
N PRO A 53 -6.40 -17.26 -0.40
CA PRO A 53 -5.18 -17.57 -1.14
C PRO A 53 -5.45 -17.92 -2.61
N GLY A 54 -4.67 -17.34 -3.52
CA GLY A 54 -4.76 -17.58 -4.96
C GLY A 54 -5.95 -16.92 -5.67
N GLU A 55 -6.84 -16.25 -4.92
CA GLU A 55 -7.96 -15.49 -5.49
C GLU A 55 -7.59 -14.00 -5.67
N TRP A 56 -8.08 -13.42 -6.75
CA TRP A 56 -8.00 -11.97 -6.94
C TRP A 56 -8.95 -11.25 -5.98
N GLN A 57 -8.41 -10.27 -5.27
CA GLN A 57 -9.13 -9.39 -4.36
C GLN A 57 -8.84 -7.93 -4.77
N ARG A 58 -9.91 -7.13 -4.90
CA ARG A 58 -9.80 -5.69 -5.03
C ARG A 58 -9.82 -5.03 -3.65
N ILE A 59 -8.85 -4.16 -3.40
CA ILE A 59 -8.91 -3.19 -2.32
C ILE A 59 -9.20 -1.80 -2.88
N THR A 60 -9.92 -1.00 -2.10
CA THR A 60 -10.25 0.38 -2.45
C THR A 60 -9.87 1.29 -1.30
N VAL A 61 -9.08 2.32 -1.58
CA VAL A 61 -8.69 3.35 -0.63
C VAL A 61 -9.16 4.70 -1.15
N GLU A 62 -9.87 5.44 -0.31
CA GLU A 62 -10.26 6.82 -0.61
C GLU A 62 -9.27 7.80 0.03
N ASP A 63 -8.90 8.83 -0.72
CA ASP A 63 -8.07 9.94 -0.27
C ASP A 63 -8.73 11.28 -0.64
N ARG A 64 -8.47 12.30 0.19
CA ARG A 64 -8.87 13.68 -0.08
C ARG A 64 -7.63 14.54 -0.24
N ILE A 65 -7.55 15.21 -1.37
CA ILE A 65 -6.40 15.98 -1.79
C ILE A 65 -6.78 17.45 -2.03
N ALA A 66 -5.93 18.34 -1.56
CA ALA A 66 -5.99 19.77 -1.90
C ALA A 66 -5.14 20.09 -3.13
N THR A 67 -4.12 19.28 -3.40
CA THR A 67 -3.19 19.42 -4.52
C THR A 67 -2.98 18.06 -5.21
N PRO A 68 -2.62 18.04 -6.50
CA PRO A 68 -2.21 16.81 -7.18
C PRO A 68 -1.06 16.11 -6.44
N GLY A 69 -0.98 14.78 -6.59
CA GLY A 69 0.08 13.96 -5.98
C GLY A 69 0.27 12.64 -6.73
N TYR A 70 1.39 11.98 -6.49
CA TYR A 70 1.75 10.71 -7.10
C TYR A 70 1.43 9.56 -6.17
N TYR A 71 0.65 8.60 -6.67
CA TYR A 71 0.28 7.42 -5.88
C TYR A 71 1.18 6.22 -6.19
N ARG A 72 1.48 5.44 -5.16
CA ARG A 72 2.15 4.15 -5.25
C ARG A 72 1.47 3.18 -4.29
N ALA A 73 1.36 1.92 -4.69
CA ALA A 73 1.04 0.85 -3.77
C ALA A 73 2.20 -0.15 -3.70
N GLU A 74 2.43 -0.68 -2.51
CA GLU A 74 3.45 -1.70 -2.23
C GLU A 74 2.78 -2.88 -1.52
N ILE A 75 3.11 -4.11 -1.94
CA ILE A 75 2.62 -5.33 -1.31
C ILE A 75 3.74 -5.95 -0.50
N HIS A 76 3.45 -6.23 0.76
CA HIS A 76 4.37 -6.90 1.67
C HIS A 76 3.69 -8.15 2.23
N ALA A 77 4.46 -9.21 2.47
CA ALA A 77 3.94 -10.36 3.21
C ALA A 77 3.47 -9.89 4.60
N ASP A 78 2.31 -10.38 5.04
CA ASP A 78 1.74 -10.09 6.36
C ASP A 78 1.64 -11.37 7.19
N PRO A 79 2.78 -12.01 7.53
CA PRO A 79 2.77 -13.17 8.40
C PRO A 79 2.26 -12.81 9.81
N GLY A 80 2.30 -11.53 10.17
CA GLY A 80 1.97 -11.02 11.50
C GLY A 80 0.50 -10.71 11.74
N ARG A 81 -0.36 -10.83 10.73
CA ARG A 81 -1.83 -10.67 10.90
C ARG A 81 -2.40 -11.56 12.00
N ASN A 82 -1.75 -12.70 12.24
CA ASN A 82 -2.06 -13.63 13.32
C ASN A 82 -0.92 -13.75 14.35
N ASP A 83 0.16 -12.99 14.21
CA ASP A 83 1.34 -12.97 15.10
C ASP A 83 1.88 -11.54 15.28
N PRO A 84 1.71 -10.89 16.45
CA PRO A 84 2.08 -9.49 16.68
C PRO A 84 3.61 -9.19 16.63
N GLN A 85 4.44 -10.16 16.24
CA GLN A 85 5.90 -10.04 16.13
C GLN A 85 6.42 -9.30 14.88
N PHE A 86 5.53 -8.91 13.94
CA PHE A 86 5.92 -8.19 12.72
C PHE A 86 5.89 -6.66 12.91
N TRP A 87 7.04 -6.02 12.79
CA TRP A 87 7.17 -4.55 12.77
C TRP A 87 7.92 -4.12 11.50
N ALA A 88 7.23 -3.39 10.62
CA ALA A 88 7.85 -2.73 9.48
C ALA A 88 8.21 -1.29 9.86
N SER A 89 9.48 -0.93 9.73
CA SER A 89 9.91 0.48 9.82
C SER A 89 10.22 1.00 8.41
N SER A 90 9.64 2.15 8.06
CA SER A 90 9.91 2.83 6.79
C SER A 90 10.63 4.13 7.09
N LEU A 91 11.85 4.28 6.58
CA LEU A 91 12.59 5.53 6.60
C LEU A 91 12.57 6.14 5.20
N ARG A 92 12.25 7.43 5.10
CA ARG A 92 12.18 8.14 3.82
C ARG A 92 13.04 9.38 3.83
N ASN A 93 13.82 9.54 2.75
CA ASN A 93 14.54 10.78 2.47
C ASN A 93 13.76 11.56 1.41
N HIS A 94 13.31 12.76 1.78
CA HIS A 94 12.51 13.66 0.93
C HIS A 94 13.32 14.33 -0.19
N ASP A 95 14.64 14.42 -0.05
CA ASP A 95 15.52 15.05 -1.06
C ASP A 95 15.84 14.09 -2.21
N SER A 96 15.81 12.79 -1.96
CA SER A 96 16.21 11.77 -2.94
C SER A 96 15.08 10.84 -3.37
N LEU A 97 13.88 10.99 -2.79
CA LEU A 97 12.73 10.07 -2.92
C LEU A 97 13.08 8.60 -2.65
N ARG A 98 14.17 8.35 -1.90
CA ARG A 98 14.60 7.00 -1.56
C ARG A 98 13.79 6.56 -0.35
N ALA A 99 13.11 5.43 -0.50
CA ALA A 99 12.51 4.70 0.60
C ALA A 99 13.43 3.53 0.94
N ALA A 100 13.85 3.45 2.20
CA ALA A 100 14.42 2.24 2.77
C ALA A 100 13.35 1.65 3.69
N GLY A 101 12.80 0.50 3.30
CA GLY A 101 11.96 -0.32 4.16
C GLY A 101 12.74 -1.58 4.49
N ASN A 102 13.03 -1.79 5.77
CA ASN A 102 13.52 -3.08 6.24
C ASN A 102 12.46 -3.65 7.18
N PRO A 103 11.80 -4.77 6.82
CA PRO A 103 11.04 -5.53 7.79
C PRO A 103 11.98 -5.98 8.91
N VAL A 104 11.53 -5.87 10.17
CA VAL A 104 12.25 -6.39 11.32
C VAL A 104 11.36 -7.43 12.02
N TRP A 105 11.96 -8.58 12.32
CA TRP A 105 11.33 -9.66 13.08
C TRP A 105 11.82 -9.58 14.51
N VAL A 106 10.93 -9.32 15.47
CA VAL A 106 11.27 -9.26 16.89
C VAL A 106 10.92 -10.61 17.51
N ARG A 107 11.92 -11.35 17.99
CA ARG A 107 11.69 -12.57 18.80
C ARG A 107 11.53 -12.20 20.27
N PRO A 108 10.64 -12.84 21.04
CA PRO A 108 10.70 -12.79 22.50
C PRO A 108 12.08 -13.27 22.96
N GLY A 109 12.72 -12.53 23.88
CA GLY A 109 13.98 -12.94 24.47
C GLY A 109 13.84 -14.30 25.15
N SER A 110 14.76 -15.22 24.84
CA SER A 110 14.99 -16.46 25.60
C SER A 110 15.57 -16.17 26.98
#